data_AF-A0A517QM94-F1
#
_entry.id   AF-A0A517QM94-F1
#
_cell.length_a   1.000
_cell.length_b   1.000
_cell.length_c   1.000
_cell.angle_alpha   90.00
_cell.angle_beta   90.00
_cell.angle_gamma   90.00
#
_symmetry.space_group_name_H-M   'P 1'
#
loop_
_entity.id
_entity.type
_entity.pdbx_description
1 polymer ?
#
loop_
_entity_poly.entity_id
_entity_poly.type
_entity_poly.pdbx_seq_one_letter_code
_entity_poly.pdbx_strand_id
1 'polypeptide(L)'
;MAKTRRNITQVFVITGVLFATLSQSGCAKSPSELLIGRWYSGEMTIRFREDNAVIWNSSQGLALGHFEFRGKAKRVKDRELVPNLFVDVIRNDERQKFQFELNFMGQDRIRMELVPYGENNSRNSTPRGLVLRRANDNTLGGGPAKVASR
;
A
#
# COMPACT_ATOMS: atom_id res chain seq x y z
N MET A 1 15.60 42.49 -71.63
CA MET A 1 16.82 41.83 -71.14
C MET A 1 17.43 42.68 -70.03
N ALA A 2 17.38 42.20 -68.79
CA ALA A 2 18.34 42.49 -67.71
C ALA A 2 17.94 41.60 -66.52
N LYS A 3 18.91 40.87 -65.99
CA LYS A 3 18.77 39.76 -65.04
C LYS A 3 19.55 40.16 -63.80
N THR A 4 18.89 40.36 -62.66
CA THR A 4 19.56 40.55 -61.37
C THR A 4 18.90 39.66 -60.32
N ARG A 5 19.78 38.98 -59.58
CA ARG A 5 19.56 37.78 -58.78
C ARG A 5 19.25 38.12 -57.32
N ARG A 6 18.61 37.13 -56.67
CA ARG A 6 18.66 36.76 -55.24
C ARG A 6 17.90 37.68 -54.27
N ASN A 7 16.84 37.13 -53.69
CA ASN A 7 16.74 37.02 -52.25
C ASN A 7 16.07 35.69 -51.90
N ILE A 8 16.91 34.76 -51.43
CA ILE A 8 16.50 33.54 -50.74
C ILE A 8 16.31 33.98 -49.30
N THR A 9 15.06 34.16 -48.87
CA THR A 9 14.74 34.40 -47.47
C THR A 9 13.86 33.27 -46.98
N GLN A 10 14.42 32.56 -46.01
CA GLN A 10 13.89 31.41 -45.28
C GLN A 10 12.47 31.64 -44.78
N VAL A 11 11.60 30.64 -44.91
CA VAL A 11 10.75 30.21 -43.80
C VAL A 11 10.73 28.69 -43.78
N PHE A 12 11.64 28.14 -42.98
CA PHE A 12 11.59 26.78 -42.49
C PHE A 12 10.51 26.68 -41.39
N VAL A 13 9.97 25.47 -41.21
CA VAL A 13 9.30 24.97 -40.00
C VAL A 13 7.83 25.38 -39.79
N ILE A 14 6.89 24.64 -40.40
CA ILE A 14 5.65 24.22 -39.69
C ILE A 14 5.30 22.81 -40.19
N THR A 15 6.09 21.82 -39.78
CA THR A 15 5.72 20.41 -39.93
C THR A 15 6.01 19.74 -38.59
N GLY A 16 4.97 19.32 -37.89
CA GLY A 16 5.10 18.40 -36.76
C GLY A 16 5.14 19.04 -35.37
N VAL A 17 4.01 19.57 -34.89
CA VAL A 17 3.67 19.51 -33.44
C VAL A 17 2.14 19.44 -33.29
N LEU A 18 1.52 18.30 -33.64
CA LEU A 18 0.13 18.03 -33.26
C LEU A 18 -0.07 16.62 -32.69
N PHE A 19 1.01 15.98 -32.22
CA PHE A 19 1.02 14.59 -31.76
C PHE A 19 1.86 14.40 -30.47
N ALA A 20 1.77 15.33 -29.52
CA ALA A 20 2.58 15.26 -28.29
C ALA A 20 1.89 15.80 -27.03
N THR A 21 0.60 15.50 -26.83
CA THR A 21 -0.09 15.86 -25.56
C THR A 21 -0.79 14.68 -24.86
N LEU A 22 -0.55 13.43 -25.25
CA LEU A 22 -1.25 12.26 -24.69
C LEU A 22 -0.44 11.37 -23.74
N SER A 23 0.76 11.74 -23.31
CA SER A 23 1.66 10.75 -22.68
C SER A 23 2.21 11.14 -21.31
N GLN A 24 1.45 11.83 -20.45
CA GLN A 24 1.81 11.96 -19.03
C GLN A 24 0.58 11.93 -18.09
N SER A 25 -0.35 10.99 -18.31
CA SER A 25 -1.21 10.54 -17.22
C SER A 25 -0.38 9.59 -16.34
N GLY A 26 0.37 10.16 -15.39
CA GLY A 26 0.90 9.39 -14.27
C GLY A 26 -0.28 8.78 -13.54
N CYS A 27 -0.57 7.50 -13.80
CA CYS A 27 -1.64 6.78 -13.15
C CYS A 27 -1.27 6.65 -11.67
N ALA A 28 -1.74 7.60 -10.85
CA ALA A 28 -1.53 7.57 -9.42
C ALA A 28 -2.25 6.32 -8.89
N LYS A 29 -1.50 5.37 -8.34
CA LYS A 29 -2.07 4.13 -7.83
C LYS A 29 -3.13 4.43 -6.78
N SER A 30 -4.28 3.76 -6.89
CA SER A 30 -5.31 3.87 -5.87
C SER A 30 -4.79 3.36 -4.52
N PRO A 31 -5.32 3.82 -3.37
CA PRO A 31 -4.88 3.31 -2.07
C PRO A 31 -5.05 1.79 -1.91
N SER A 32 -6.03 1.17 -2.57
CA SER A 32 -6.16 -0.29 -2.66
C SER A 32 -5.02 -0.93 -3.45
N GLU A 33 -4.64 -0.37 -4.61
CA GLU A 33 -3.47 -0.82 -5.38
C GLU A 33 -2.17 -0.64 -4.60
N LEU A 34 -2.05 0.44 -3.82
CA LEU A 34 -0.93 0.66 -2.91
C LEU A 34 -0.90 -0.31 -1.74
N LEU A 35 -1.99 -1.03 -1.42
CA LEU A 35 -1.98 -2.07 -0.41
C LEU A 35 -1.43 -3.39 -0.96
N ILE A 36 -1.62 -3.66 -2.26
CA ILE A 36 -1.19 -4.90 -2.89
C ILE A 36 0.33 -5.07 -2.81
N GLY A 37 0.75 -6.27 -2.41
CA GLY A 37 2.15 -6.62 -2.24
C GLY A 37 2.42 -7.36 -0.93
N ARG A 38 3.70 -7.60 -0.65
CA ARG A 38 4.18 -8.20 0.59
C ARG A 38 4.65 -7.11 1.55
N TRP A 39 4.24 -7.24 2.79
CA TRP A 39 4.56 -6.34 3.89
C TRP A 39 5.14 -7.13 5.05
N TYR A 40 6.03 -6.53 5.81
CA TYR A 40 6.69 -7.19 6.93
C TYR A 40 6.99 -6.23 8.08
N SER A 41 7.01 -6.78 9.29
CA SER A 41 7.68 -6.22 10.46
C SER A 41 8.76 -7.19 10.93
N GLY A 42 9.44 -6.87 12.03
CA GLY A 42 10.33 -7.83 12.68
C GLY A 42 9.61 -9.06 13.27
N GLU A 43 8.27 -9.06 13.32
CA GLU A 43 7.46 -10.05 14.03
C GLU A 43 6.53 -10.85 13.10
N MET A 44 6.17 -10.31 11.94
CA MET A 44 5.19 -10.92 11.03
C MET A 44 5.38 -10.48 9.58
N THR A 45 4.83 -11.27 8.66
CA THR A 45 4.69 -10.92 7.24
C THR A 45 3.24 -11.09 6.79
N ILE A 46 2.77 -10.19 5.95
CA ILE A 46 1.43 -10.22 5.38
C ILE A 46 1.49 -9.88 3.89
N ARG A 47 0.82 -10.65 3.05
CA ARG A 47 0.73 -10.41 1.60
C ARG A 47 -0.72 -10.17 1.22
N PHE A 48 -0.99 -9.01 0.63
CA PHE A 48 -2.27 -8.69 0.00
C PHE A 48 -2.16 -8.90 -1.50
N ARG A 49 -3.12 -9.61 -2.08
CA ARG A 49 -3.16 -9.95 -3.51
C ARG A 49 -4.29 -9.21 -4.22
N GLU A 50 -4.18 -9.09 -5.53
CA GLU A 50 -5.16 -8.39 -6.39
C GLU A 50 -6.55 -9.08 -6.39
N ASP A 51 -6.60 -10.37 -6.10
CA ASP A 51 -7.82 -11.19 -5.97
C ASP A 51 -8.45 -11.12 -4.57
N ASN A 52 -8.11 -10.11 -3.78
CA ASN A 52 -8.51 -9.94 -2.38
C ASN A 52 -8.06 -11.07 -1.44
N ALA A 53 -7.17 -11.97 -1.87
CA ALA A 53 -6.60 -12.97 -0.97
C ALA A 53 -5.52 -12.36 -0.06
N VAL A 54 -5.43 -12.89 1.16
CA VAL A 54 -4.41 -12.52 2.13
C VAL A 54 -3.67 -13.75 2.65
N ILE A 55 -2.35 -13.62 2.79
CA ILE A 55 -1.48 -14.62 3.41
C ILE A 55 -0.77 -13.92 4.57
N TRP A 56 -0.99 -14.38 5.79
CA TRP A 56 -0.44 -13.76 7.00
C TRP A 56 0.33 -14.78 7.82
N ASN A 57 1.64 -14.60 7.92
CA ASN A 57 2.52 -15.39 8.75
C ASN A 57 2.99 -14.58 9.98
N SER A 58 2.78 -15.10 11.18
CA SER A 58 3.23 -14.52 12.44
C SER A 58 3.76 -15.61 13.38
N SER A 59 4.14 -15.25 14.61
CA SER A 59 4.51 -16.23 15.65
C SER A 59 3.41 -17.26 15.97
N GLN A 60 2.15 -16.98 15.63
CA GLN A 60 1.02 -17.90 15.79
C GLN A 60 0.85 -18.87 14.62
N GLY A 61 1.71 -18.78 13.59
CA GLY A 61 1.67 -19.61 12.39
C GLY A 61 1.06 -18.91 11.18
N LEU A 62 0.92 -19.69 10.10
CA LEU A 62 0.38 -19.24 8.82
C LEU A 62 -1.15 -19.15 8.88
N ALA A 63 -1.70 -18.06 8.36
CA ALA A 63 -3.11 -17.83 8.17
C ALA A 63 -3.40 -17.45 6.72
N LEU A 64 -4.51 -17.93 6.18
CA LEU A 64 -4.96 -17.70 4.80
C LEU A 64 -6.39 -17.19 4.80
N GLY A 65 -6.72 -16.28 3.90
CA GLY A 65 -8.11 -15.85 3.76
C GLY A 65 -8.29 -14.69 2.80
N HIS A 66 -9.17 -13.75 3.16
CA HIS A 66 -9.51 -12.60 2.34
C HIS A 66 -9.41 -11.28 3.11
N PHE A 67 -9.26 -10.19 2.36
CA PHE A 67 -9.33 -8.85 2.89
C PHE A 67 -10.33 -7.99 2.11
N GLU A 68 -10.86 -6.96 2.77
CA GLU A 68 -11.68 -5.92 2.17
C GLU A 68 -11.11 -4.56 2.60
N PHE A 69 -10.75 -3.71 1.64
CA PHE A 69 -10.24 -2.37 1.91
C PHE A 69 -11.29 -1.32 1.51
N ARG A 70 -11.79 -0.56 2.49
CA ARG A 70 -12.85 0.44 2.31
C ARG A 70 -12.32 1.86 2.07
N GLY A 71 -11.02 2.03 1.84
CA GLY A 71 -10.44 3.33 1.48
C GLY A 71 -10.00 4.17 2.67
N LYS A 72 -9.91 5.50 2.49
CA LYS A 72 -9.62 6.41 3.61
C LYS A 72 -10.90 6.59 4.42
N ALA A 73 -10.93 6.06 5.64
CA ALA A 73 -12.00 6.41 6.57
C ALA A 73 -11.88 7.89 6.96
N LYS A 74 -13.00 8.63 6.92
CA LYS A 74 -13.03 10.00 7.43
C LYS A 74 -12.84 9.92 8.94
N ARG A 75 -11.78 10.54 9.46
CA ARG A 75 -11.62 10.70 10.92
C ARG A 75 -12.81 11.48 11.45
N VAL A 76 -13.59 10.84 12.31
CA VAL A 76 -14.56 11.53 13.16
C VAL A 76 -13.74 12.35 14.17
N LYS A 77 -14.27 13.50 14.60
CA LYS A 77 -13.54 14.64 15.19
C LYS A 77 -12.61 14.33 16.40
N ASP A 78 -12.59 13.12 16.97
CA ASP A 78 -11.94 12.84 18.25
C ASP A 78 -11.00 11.63 18.28
N ARG A 79 -9.98 11.58 17.39
CA ARG A 79 -8.90 10.56 17.42
C ARG A 79 -9.39 9.10 17.45
N GLU A 80 -10.67 8.87 17.13
CA GLU A 80 -11.28 7.56 17.13
C GLU A 80 -10.73 6.76 15.94
N LEU A 81 -10.31 5.51 16.21
CA LEU A 81 -9.83 4.63 15.17
C LEU A 81 -11.03 4.20 14.31
N VAL A 82 -11.00 4.48 13.01
CA VAL A 82 -12.09 4.09 12.10
C VAL A 82 -11.60 2.96 11.21
N PRO A 83 -12.27 1.79 11.21
CA PRO A 83 -11.80 0.64 10.47
C PRO A 83 -11.96 0.89 8.97
N ASN A 84 -10.89 0.64 8.22
CA ASN A 84 -10.89 0.72 6.77
C ASN A 84 -10.26 -0.49 6.09
N LEU A 85 -9.72 -1.43 6.86
CA LEU A 85 -9.27 -2.72 6.39
C LEU A 85 -9.92 -3.82 7.24
N PHE A 86 -10.59 -4.75 6.59
CA PHE A 86 -11.20 -5.93 7.20
C PHE A 86 -10.42 -7.14 6.71
N VAL A 87 -10.05 -8.03 7.63
CA VAL A 87 -9.27 -9.22 7.34
C VAL A 87 -9.96 -10.42 7.96
N ASP A 88 -10.29 -11.40 7.14
CA ASP A 88 -10.93 -12.65 7.54
C ASP A 88 -10.03 -13.81 7.13
N VAL A 89 -9.49 -14.52 8.12
CA VAL A 89 -8.48 -15.55 7.90
C VAL A 89 -8.79 -16.82 8.66
N ILE A 90 -8.30 -17.94 8.15
CA ILE A 90 -8.32 -19.24 8.81
C ILE A 90 -6.90 -19.54 9.28
N ARG A 91 -6.76 -19.87 10.57
CA ARG A 91 -5.50 -20.30 11.20
C ARG A 91 -5.81 -21.48 12.11
N ASN A 92 -5.11 -22.60 11.96
CA ASN A 92 -5.33 -23.80 12.76
C ASN A 92 -6.82 -24.21 12.80
N ASP A 93 -7.47 -24.22 11.63
CA ASP A 93 -8.91 -24.50 11.46
C ASP A 93 -9.89 -23.53 12.16
N GLU A 94 -9.40 -22.44 12.76
CA GLU A 94 -10.21 -21.40 13.35
C GLU A 94 -10.32 -20.17 12.45
N ARG A 95 -11.54 -19.69 12.25
CA ARG A 95 -11.81 -18.44 11.53
C ARG A 95 -11.66 -17.24 12.47
N GLN A 96 -10.78 -16.32 12.12
CA GLN A 96 -10.48 -15.11 12.86
C GLN A 96 -10.80 -13.88 12.00
N LYS A 97 -11.53 -12.92 12.59
CA LYS A 97 -11.91 -11.67 11.93
C LYS A 97 -11.26 -10.49 12.63
N PHE A 98 -10.57 -9.66 11.86
CA PHE A 98 -9.87 -8.48 12.34
C PHE A 98 -10.32 -7.24 11.59
N GLN A 99 -10.32 -6.11 12.30
CA GLN A 99 -10.59 -4.80 11.74
C GLN A 99 -9.42 -3.88 12.06
N PHE A 100 -8.94 -3.14 11.08
CA PHE A 100 -7.81 -2.24 11.24
C PHE A 100 -8.12 -0.85 10.69
N GLU A 101 -7.58 0.17 11.34
CA GLU A 101 -7.29 1.45 10.70
C GLU A 101 -5.90 1.34 10.06
N LEU A 102 -5.87 1.44 8.75
CA LEU A 102 -4.68 1.42 7.93
C LEU A 102 -4.34 2.84 7.49
N ASN A 103 -3.13 3.26 7.84
CA ASN A 103 -2.56 4.56 7.51
C ASN A 103 -1.32 4.37 6.63
N PHE A 104 -1.37 4.84 5.38
CA PHE A 104 -0.21 4.87 4.48
C PHE A 104 0.77 5.96 4.90
N MET A 105 2.01 5.58 5.17
CA MET A 105 3.11 6.47 5.54
C MET A 105 4.10 6.55 4.37
N GLY A 106 3.62 7.06 3.22
CA GLY A 106 4.32 6.95 1.94
C GLY A 106 3.92 5.68 1.17
N GLN A 107 4.76 5.25 0.22
CA GLN A 107 4.48 4.08 -0.64
C GLN A 107 4.98 2.75 -0.03
N ASP A 108 5.98 2.82 0.84
CA ASP A 108 6.70 1.64 1.34
C ASP A 108 6.44 1.34 2.82
N ARG A 109 5.55 2.11 3.47
CA ARG A 109 5.22 1.91 4.88
C ARG A 109 3.73 2.06 5.11
N ILE A 110 3.18 1.15 5.90
CA ILE A 110 1.82 1.22 6.41
C ILE A 110 1.83 1.05 7.92
N ARG A 111 0.99 1.81 8.60
CA ARG A 111 0.67 1.58 10.01
C ARG A 111 -0.70 0.92 10.08
N MET A 112 -0.76 -0.25 10.70
CA MET A 112 -1.99 -0.99 10.95
C MET A 112 -2.31 -0.93 12.44
N GLU A 113 -3.43 -0.29 12.78
CA GLU A 113 -3.93 -0.20 14.15
C GLU A 113 -5.18 -1.06 14.29
N LEU A 114 -5.17 -2.01 15.22
CA LEU A 114 -6.33 -2.88 15.45
C LEU A 114 -7.48 -2.04 16.03
N VAL A 115 -8.63 -2.09 15.36
CA VAL A 115 -9.88 -1.52 15.84
C VAL A 115 -10.64 -2.63 16.58
N PRO A 116 -10.91 -2.49 17.88
CA PRO A 116 -11.65 -3.50 18.64
C PRO A 116 -13.05 -3.74 18.04
N TYR A 117 -13.46 -5.00 17.96
CA TYR A 117 -14.80 -5.39 17.53
C TYR A 117 -15.66 -5.75 18.76
N GLY A 118 -16.56 -4.86 19.15
CA GLY A 118 -17.48 -5.08 20.29
C GLY A 118 -16.80 -5.11 21.67
N GLU A 119 -17.62 -5.25 22.73
CA GLU A 119 -17.21 -5.11 24.15
C GLU A 119 -16.27 -6.22 24.68
N ASN A 120 -15.99 -7.28 23.91
CA ASN A 120 -15.25 -8.45 24.40
C ASN A 120 -13.72 -8.42 24.18
N ASN A 121 -13.16 -7.38 23.57
CA ASN A 121 -11.71 -7.21 23.54
C ASN A 121 -11.24 -6.52 24.83
N SER A 122 -10.94 -7.36 25.81
CA SER A 122 -10.44 -7.05 27.15
C SER A 122 -9.56 -5.78 27.21
N ARG A 123 -10.04 -4.83 28.02
CA ARG A 123 -9.36 -3.63 28.51
C ARG A 123 -7.97 -3.99 29.02
N ASN A 124 -6.91 -3.47 28.39
CA ASN A 124 -5.63 -3.04 29.00
C ASN A 124 -4.39 -3.10 28.09
N SER A 125 -4.52 -3.44 26.80
CA SER A 125 -3.44 -3.17 25.85
C SER A 125 -3.74 -1.87 25.10
N THR A 126 -2.94 -0.83 25.33
CA THR A 126 -2.89 0.32 24.41
C THR A 126 -2.69 -0.25 23.00
N PRO A 127 -3.55 0.04 22.01
CA PRO A 127 -3.39 -0.51 20.67
C PRO A 127 -2.05 -0.06 20.11
N ARG A 128 -1.05 -0.94 20.17
CA ARG A 128 0.26 -0.70 19.58
C ARG A 128 0.09 -0.90 18.08
N GLY A 129 -0.12 0.20 17.37
CA GLY A 129 -0.14 0.19 15.91
C GLY A 129 1.12 -0.45 15.36
N LEU A 130 0.97 -1.49 14.55
CA LEU A 130 2.09 -2.17 13.93
C LEU A 130 2.49 -1.43 12.66
N VAL A 131 3.77 -1.08 12.56
CA VAL A 131 4.32 -0.49 11.34
C VAL A 131 4.92 -1.60 10.48
N LEU A 132 4.36 -1.77 9.28
CA LEU A 132 4.85 -2.70 8.28
C LEU A 132 5.61 -1.94 7.19
N ARG A 133 6.66 -2.57 6.68
CA ARG A 133 7.45 -2.11 5.54
C ARG A 133 7.13 -2.97 4.33
N ARG A 134 7.11 -2.35 3.15
CA ARG A 134 6.96 -3.06 1.89
C ARG A 134 8.21 -3.89 1.63
N ALA A 135 8.04 -5.17 1.32
CA ALA A 135 9.13 -6.01 0.88
C ALA A 135 9.43 -5.67 -0.59
N ASN A 136 10.66 -5.25 -0.86
CA ASN A 136 11.18 -5.23 -2.23
C ASN A 136 11.68 -6.64 -2.56
N ASP A 137 11.48 -7.09 -3.80
CA ASP A 137 11.87 -8.43 -4.25
C ASP A 137 13.38 -8.74 -4.04
N ASN A 138 14.21 -7.71 -3.77
CA ASN A 138 15.64 -7.83 -3.48
C ASN A 138 16.02 -7.97 -2.00
N THR A 139 15.08 -7.88 -1.06
CA THR A 139 15.36 -7.99 0.38
C THR A 139 14.29 -8.81 1.07
N LEU A 140 14.47 -10.13 1.05
CA LEU A 140 13.91 -11.02 2.07
C LEU A 140 14.62 -10.69 3.39
N GLY A 141 14.18 -9.62 4.07
CA GLY A 141 14.59 -9.29 5.43
C GLY A 141 13.97 -10.24 6.46
N GLY A 142 14.16 -11.54 6.26
CA GLY A 142 13.90 -12.61 7.21
C GLY A 142 15.19 -13.11 7.84
N GLY A 143 16.11 -12.19 8.18
CA GLY A 143 17.23 -12.52 9.07
C GLY A 143 16.72 -12.60 10.51
N PRO A 144 17.22 -13.52 11.34
CA PRO A 144 16.82 -13.61 12.74
C PRO A 144 17.02 -12.25 13.42
N ALA A 145 16.01 -11.81 14.17
CA ALA A 145 16.15 -10.67 15.06
C ALA A 145 17.37 -10.92 15.94
N LYS A 146 18.41 -10.08 15.81
CA LYS A 146 19.50 -10.07 16.79
C LYS A 146 18.90 -9.59 18.10
N VAL A 147 18.48 -10.53 18.93
CA VAL A 147 18.26 -10.29 20.36
C VAL A 147 19.63 -9.95 20.91
N ALA A 148 19.82 -8.67 21.23
CA ALA A 148 20.99 -8.25 21.99
C ALA A 148 20.80 -8.77 23.42
N SER A 149 21.46 -9.88 23.73
CA SER A 149 21.67 -10.31 25.11
C SER A 149 22.53 -9.26 25.80
N ARG A 150 22.00 -8.61 26.83
CA ARG A 150 22.77 -7.94 27.88
C ARG A 150 22.66 -8.76 29.14
#